data_AF-A0A0S3Q115-F1
#
_entry.id   AF-A0A0S3Q115-F1
#
_cell.length_a   1.000
_cell.length_b   1.000
_cell.length_c   1.000
_cell.angle_alpha   90.00
_cell.angle_beta   90.00
_cell.angle_gamma   90.00
#
_symmetry.space_group_name_H-M   'P 1'
#
loop_
_entity.id
_entity.type
_entity.pdbx_description
1 polymer ?
#
loop_
_entity_poly.entity_id
_entity_poly.type
_entity_poly.pdbx_seq_one_letter_code
_entity_poly.pdbx_strand_id
1 'polypeptide(L)'
;MPLSIVAITLLAGWWMGLSWTIALLLGSALAPTDPVLAADVQVGPPKSEEEDDVRFGLTAEAGLNDGFAFPFVNLAIVLAVASTNNWFANWFAYNVLWEIIGGTVAGYLIGRLFGWLTFHLPGKSKIARTGDGLIALSATFVSYGVTELLHCYGFLAVFVTALTFRHAHRSHDFNVDMHQLTEQIERVAMMVLLILFGGALVSGLLKPLTSVDLAAAFIVLVVIRPLAGIAGMMGHKAAFVEKMTIAFFGIRGVGSIYYLAFAMNKIDLPNAEHVWAFVGLIILISILMHGLTVTPVMRLLDRTANRASPS
;
A
#
# COMPACT_ATOMS: atom_id res chain seq x y z
N MET A 1 6.54 -7.66 7.03
CA MET A 1 6.39 -7.77 5.56
C MET A 1 7.22 -8.89 4.91
N PRO A 2 8.57 -8.99 5.05
CA PRO A 2 9.34 -10.06 4.37
C PRO A 2 8.88 -11.48 4.69
N LEU A 3 8.51 -11.74 5.95
CA LEU A 3 7.95 -13.02 6.39
C LEU A 3 6.67 -13.38 5.63
N SER A 4 5.80 -12.40 5.38
CA SER A 4 4.58 -12.60 4.61
C SER A 4 4.88 -12.91 3.15
N ILE A 5 5.84 -12.19 2.53
CA ILE A 5 6.28 -12.46 1.16
C ILE A 5 6.75 -13.91 1.04
N VAL A 6 7.67 -14.33 1.92
CA VAL A 6 8.21 -15.69 1.91
C VAL A 6 7.11 -16.73 2.13
N ALA A 7 6.26 -16.55 3.14
CA ALA A 7 5.21 -17.52 3.44
C ALA A 7 4.19 -17.67 2.30
N ILE A 8 3.76 -16.57 1.68
CA ILE A 8 2.85 -16.61 0.52
C ILE A 8 3.55 -17.23 -0.69
N THR A 9 4.82 -16.92 -0.91
CA THR A 9 5.62 -17.50 -2.00
C THR A 9 5.75 -19.02 -1.85
N LEU A 10 6.04 -19.50 -0.64
CA LEU A 10 6.12 -20.93 -0.37
C LEU A 10 4.76 -21.62 -0.53
N LEU A 11 3.68 -20.98 -0.06
CA LEU A 11 2.32 -21.49 -0.25
C LEU A 11 1.96 -21.61 -1.74
N ALA A 12 2.20 -20.57 -2.51
CA ALA A 12 1.90 -20.52 -3.94
C ALA A 12 2.78 -21.49 -4.75
N GLY A 13 4.07 -21.59 -4.44
CA GLY A 13 5.00 -22.47 -5.14
C GLY A 13 4.78 -23.95 -4.82
N TRP A 14 4.70 -24.31 -3.54
CA TRP A 14 4.59 -25.73 -3.14
C TRP A 14 3.17 -26.28 -3.16
N TRP A 15 2.17 -25.49 -2.76
CA TRP A 15 0.81 -26.03 -2.61
C TRP A 15 -0.09 -25.73 -3.80
N MET A 16 -0.04 -24.51 -4.34
CA MET A 16 -0.78 -24.15 -5.55
C MET A 16 -0.07 -24.62 -6.84
N GLY A 17 1.19 -25.06 -6.75
CA GLY A 17 1.97 -25.57 -7.88
C GLY A 17 2.34 -24.49 -8.91
N LEU A 18 2.33 -23.21 -8.52
CA LEU A 18 2.70 -22.11 -9.39
C LEU A 18 4.21 -22.06 -9.60
N SER A 19 4.66 -21.47 -10.72
CA SER A 19 6.09 -21.24 -10.91
C SER A 19 6.63 -20.34 -9.80
N TRP A 20 7.88 -20.56 -9.38
CA TRP A 20 8.50 -19.78 -8.30
C TRP A 20 8.49 -18.27 -8.56
N THR A 21 8.58 -17.87 -9.84
CA THR A 21 8.45 -16.49 -10.29
C THR A 21 7.07 -15.92 -10.00
N ILE A 22 5.99 -16.64 -10.37
CA ILE A 22 4.60 -16.21 -10.11
C ILE A 22 4.32 -16.22 -8.61
N ALA A 23 4.81 -17.23 -7.90
CA ALA A 23 4.66 -17.34 -6.46
C ALA A 23 5.33 -16.17 -5.73
N LEU A 24 6.53 -15.76 -6.15
CA LEU A 24 7.23 -14.61 -5.61
C LEU A 24 6.47 -13.31 -5.92
N LEU A 25 5.97 -13.16 -7.14
CA LEU A 25 5.15 -12.01 -7.53
C LEU A 25 3.89 -11.91 -6.66
N LEU A 26 3.17 -13.01 -6.46
CA LEU A 26 2.01 -13.07 -5.58
C LEU A 26 2.36 -12.72 -4.14
N GLY A 27 3.47 -13.26 -3.61
CA GLY A 27 3.93 -12.93 -2.27
C GLY A 27 4.28 -11.45 -2.12
N SER A 28 4.93 -10.87 -3.12
CA SER A 28 5.36 -9.47 -3.13
C SER A 28 4.19 -8.50 -3.30
N ALA A 29 3.24 -8.81 -4.17
CA ALA A 29 2.07 -7.98 -4.42
C ALA A 29 1.05 -8.02 -3.28
N LEU A 30 0.93 -9.16 -2.59
CA LEU A 30 -0.08 -9.37 -1.56
C LEU A 30 0.42 -9.15 -0.12
N ALA A 31 1.73 -9.05 0.11
CA ALA A 31 2.28 -8.77 1.45
C ALA A 31 2.05 -7.33 1.96
N PRO A 32 2.12 -6.28 1.13
CA PRO A 32 1.80 -4.91 1.53
C PRO A 32 0.38 -4.80 2.05
N THR A 33 0.19 -3.91 3.01
CA THR A 33 -1.14 -3.56 3.50
C THR A 33 -1.58 -2.24 2.96
N ASP A 34 -2.87 -2.17 2.64
CA ASP A 34 -3.50 -1.00 2.08
C ASP A 34 -4.27 -0.24 3.19
N PRO A 35 -3.76 0.92 3.64
CA PRO A 35 -4.42 1.75 4.64
C PRO A 35 -5.64 2.48 4.07
N VAL A 36 -5.72 2.65 2.75
CA VAL A 36 -6.75 3.43 2.05
C VAL A 36 -8.12 2.79 2.26
N LEU A 37 -8.19 1.47 2.07
CA LEU A 37 -9.40 0.68 2.36
C LEU A 37 -9.75 0.64 3.86
N ALA A 38 -8.78 0.84 4.75
CA ALA A 38 -8.99 0.79 6.20
C ALA A 38 -9.47 2.13 6.76
N ALA A 39 -8.97 3.24 6.21
CA ALA A 39 -9.34 4.60 6.61
C ALA A 39 -10.80 4.91 6.31
N ASP A 40 -11.32 4.44 5.17
CA ASP A 40 -12.70 4.71 4.74
C ASP A 40 -13.80 4.05 5.59
N VAL A 41 -13.45 3.03 6.38
CA VAL A 41 -14.39 2.35 7.29
C VAL A 41 -14.28 2.87 8.73
N GLN A 42 -13.24 3.65 9.06
CA GLN A 42 -12.92 4.07 10.44
C GLN A 42 -13.17 5.56 10.77
N VAL A 43 -13.81 6.35 9.90
CA VAL A 43 -14.03 7.78 10.21
C VAL A 43 -15.27 8.01 11.09
N GLY A 44 -15.03 8.11 12.40
CA GLY A 44 -15.75 9.03 13.29
C GLY A 44 -15.14 10.44 13.23
N PRO A 45 -15.87 11.50 13.66
CA PRO A 45 -15.40 12.89 13.58
C PRO A 45 -14.21 13.18 14.53
N PRO A 46 -13.29 14.10 14.16
CA PRO A 46 -12.00 14.31 14.81
C PRO A 46 -12.13 14.82 16.24
N LYS A 47 -11.25 14.38 17.17
CA LYS A 47 -11.23 14.92 18.54
C LYS A 47 -9.88 15.26 19.16
N SER A 48 -8.70 14.94 18.60
CA SER A 48 -7.43 15.37 19.23
C SER A 48 -6.17 15.32 18.34
N GLU A 49 -5.12 16.06 18.72
CA GLU A 49 -3.78 16.04 18.09
C GLU A 49 -3.11 14.65 18.14
N GLU A 50 -3.41 13.82 19.15
CA GLU A 50 -2.89 12.43 19.25
C GLU A 50 -3.41 11.51 18.14
N GLU A 51 -4.60 11.76 17.57
CA GLU A 51 -5.15 10.98 16.46
C GLU A 51 -4.40 11.25 15.15
N ASP A 52 -3.81 12.44 14.99
CA ASP A 52 -3.09 12.85 13.77
C ASP A 52 -1.70 12.19 13.70
N ASP A 53 -1.02 12.01 14.84
CA ASP A 53 0.25 11.28 14.94
C ASP A 53 0.08 9.79 14.67
N VAL A 54 -1.01 9.16 15.14
CA VAL A 54 -1.31 7.75 14.86
C VAL A 54 -1.64 7.54 13.38
N ARG A 55 -2.46 8.42 12.78
CA ARG A 55 -2.77 8.38 11.34
C ARG A 55 -1.52 8.58 10.51
N PHE A 56 -0.67 9.56 10.87
CA PHE A 56 0.60 9.75 10.20
C PHE A 56 1.51 8.52 10.30
N GLY A 57 1.60 7.89 11.48
CA GLY A 57 2.33 6.64 11.67
C GLY A 57 1.83 5.51 10.78
N LEU A 58 0.51 5.32 10.69
CA LEU A 58 -0.11 4.28 9.84
C LEU A 58 0.08 4.56 8.35
N THR A 59 -0.07 5.81 7.91
CA THR A 59 0.17 6.21 6.52
C THR A 59 1.66 6.11 6.16
N ALA A 60 2.57 6.44 7.08
CA ALA A 60 4.00 6.29 6.90
C ALA A 60 4.44 4.82 6.86
N GLU A 61 3.86 3.98 7.71
CA GLU A 61 4.08 2.53 7.69
C GLU A 61 3.61 1.92 6.37
N ALA A 62 2.42 2.31 5.90
CA ALA A 62 1.90 1.86 4.62
C ALA A 62 2.77 2.31 3.44
N GLY A 63 3.14 3.59 3.38
CA GLY A 63 4.01 4.11 2.33
C GLY A 63 5.40 3.46 2.33
N LEU A 64 5.94 3.14 3.51
CA LEU A 64 7.19 2.40 3.64
C LEU A 64 7.04 0.93 3.22
N ASN A 65 5.94 0.28 3.59
CA ASN A 65 5.64 -1.09 3.18
C ASN A 65 5.48 -1.19 1.67
N ASP A 66 4.75 -0.26 1.04
CA ASP A 66 4.67 -0.16 -0.42
C ASP A 66 6.06 0.03 -1.02
N GLY A 67 6.82 0.96 -0.44
CA GLY A 67 8.21 1.22 -0.75
C GLY A 67 9.10 -0.04 -0.76
N PHE A 68 8.85 -0.95 0.17
CA PHE A 68 9.61 -2.17 0.35
C PHE A 68 9.12 -3.33 -0.53
N ALA A 69 7.90 -3.28 -1.07
CA ALA A 69 7.32 -4.34 -1.91
C ALA A 69 7.97 -4.41 -3.28
N PHE A 70 8.21 -3.24 -3.85
CA PHE A 70 8.56 -3.07 -5.24
C PHE A 70 9.88 -3.74 -5.65
N PRO A 71 10.95 -3.71 -4.82
CA PRO A 71 12.16 -4.50 -5.09
C PRO A 71 11.90 -5.99 -5.32
N PHE A 72 10.94 -6.59 -4.61
CA PHE A 72 10.59 -8.00 -4.76
C PHE A 72 9.69 -8.26 -5.97
N VAL A 73 8.82 -7.30 -6.33
CA VAL A 73 8.08 -7.32 -7.60
C VAL A 73 9.06 -7.28 -8.78
N ASN A 74 10.03 -6.38 -8.75
CA ASN A 74 11.10 -6.31 -9.75
C ASN A 74 11.99 -7.56 -9.74
N LEU A 75 12.23 -8.17 -8.58
CA LEU A 75 12.93 -9.45 -8.50
C LEU A 75 12.17 -10.54 -9.29
N ALA A 76 10.85 -10.64 -9.11
CA ALA A 76 10.03 -11.58 -9.86
C ALA A 76 10.08 -11.29 -11.37
N ILE A 77 10.02 -10.01 -11.78
CA ILE A 77 10.14 -9.60 -13.18
C ILE A 77 11.49 -10.01 -13.77
N VAL A 78 12.59 -9.69 -13.07
CA VAL A 78 13.94 -10.03 -13.52
C VAL A 78 14.09 -11.55 -13.63
N LEU A 79 13.60 -12.32 -12.65
CA LEU A 79 13.64 -13.79 -12.70
C LEU A 79 12.79 -14.38 -13.84
N ALA A 80 11.70 -13.73 -14.23
CA ALA A 80 10.87 -14.15 -15.36
C ALA A 80 11.59 -14.00 -16.71
N VAL A 81 12.40 -12.95 -16.86
CA VAL A 81 13.09 -12.59 -18.10
C VAL A 81 14.56 -13.00 -18.09
N ALA A 82 15.07 -13.47 -16.94
CA ALA A 82 16.47 -13.78 -16.72
C ALA A 82 16.97 -14.83 -17.72
N SER A 83 17.74 -14.35 -18.69
CA SER A 83 18.49 -15.14 -19.67
C SER A 83 20.00 -15.04 -19.47
N THR A 84 20.45 -14.24 -18.48
CA THR A 84 21.86 -13.91 -18.27
C THR A 84 22.38 -14.36 -16.89
N ASN A 85 23.67 -14.72 -16.83
CA ASN A 85 24.34 -15.19 -15.61
C ASN A 85 24.53 -14.14 -14.51
N ASN A 86 24.17 -12.86 -14.74
CA ASN A 86 24.40 -11.76 -13.77
C ASN A 86 23.10 -11.09 -13.29
N TRP A 87 21.98 -11.81 -13.33
CA TRP A 87 20.67 -11.31 -12.94
C TRP A 87 20.64 -10.75 -11.51
N PHE A 88 21.37 -11.37 -10.57
CA PHE A 88 21.38 -10.95 -9.15
C PHE A 88 22.07 -9.61 -8.95
N ALA A 89 23.26 -9.42 -9.54
CA ALA A 89 23.98 -8.16 -9.41
C ALA A 89 23.24 -7.02 -10.11
N ASN A 90 22.62 -7.30 -11.27
CA ASN A 90 21.81 -6.32 -11.98
C ASN A 90 20.57 -5.94 -11.15
N TRP A 91 19.84 -6.91 -10.61
CA TRP A 91 18.70 -6.64 -9.74
C TRP A 91 19.11 -5.81 -8.52
N PHE A 92 20.18 -6.19 -7.82
CA PHE A 92 20.61 -5.50 -6.62
C PHE A 92 21.13 -4.08 -6.92
N ALA A 93 21.97 -3.91 -7.94
CA ALA A 93 22.55 -2.61 -8.26
C ALA A 93 21.52 -1.66 -8.90
N TYR A 94 20.67 -2.16 -9.80
CA TYR A 94 19.72 -1.34 -10.54
C TYR A 94 18.38 -1.20 -9.81
N ASN A 95 17.68 -2.31 -9.59
CA ASN A 95 16.31 -2.29 -9.05
C ASN A 95 16.25 -2.03 -7.54
N VAL A 96 17.32 -2.32 -6.80
CA VAL A 96 17.38 -2.01 -5.36
C VAL A 96 18.13 -0.70 -5.14
N LEU A 97 19.41 -0.62 -5.53
CA LEU A 97 20.24 0.52 -5.14
C LEU A 97 19.89 1.79 -5.95
N TRP A 98 19.92 1.72 -7.29
CA TRP A 98 19.65 2.88 -8.13
C TRP A 98 18.20 3.37 -8.03
N GLU A 99 17.21 2.49 -8.15
CA GLU A 99 15.80 2.87 -8.10
C GLU A 99 15.41 3.53 -6.75
N ILE A 100 15.91 3.01 -5.63
CA ILE A 100 15.63 3.55 -4.28
C ILE A 100 16.36 4.87 -4.06
N ILE A 101 17.66 4.94 -4.36
CA ILE A 101 18.44 6.17 -4.15
C ILE A 101 17.93 7.26 -5.10
N GLY A 102 17.77 6.93 -6.38
CA GLY A 102 17.26 7.83 -7.41
C GLY A 102 15.86 8.34 -7.08
N GLY A 103 14.95 7.46 -6.67
CA GLY A 103 13.60 7.85 -6.23
C GLY A 103 13.63 8.74 -4.99
N THR A 104 14.47 8.44 -4.01
CA THR A 104 14.61 9.26 -2.78
C THR A 104 15.17 10.64 -3.10
N VAL A 105 16.24 10.72 -3.90
CA VAL A 105 16.88 11.99 -4.28
C VAL A 105 15.93 12.82 -5.15
N ALA A 106 15.29 12.22 -6.15
CA ALA A 106 14.31 12.90 -7.00
C ALA A 106 13.14 13.43 -6.17
N GLY A 107 12.55 12.60 -5.30
CA GLY A 107 11.47 13.01 -4.41
C GLY A 107 11.87 14.14 -3.46
N TYR A 108 13.07 14.08 -2.88
CA TYR A 108 13.58 15.16 -2.04
C TYR A 108 13.74 16.48 -2.81
N LEU A 109 14.34 16.43 -4.01
CA LEU A 109 14.54 17.62 -4.84
C LEU A 109 13.21 18.22 -5.30
N ILE A 110 12.26 17.39 -5.73
CA ILE A 110 10.93 17.81 -6.17
C ILE A 110 10.13 18.38 -4.99
N GLY A 111 10.11 17.71 -3.83
CA GLY A 111 9.48 18.22 -2.62
C GLY A 111 10.05 19.56 -2.17
N ARG A 112 11.37 19.73 -2.25
CA ARG A 112 12.04 21.00 -1.96
C ARG A 112 11.70 22.09 -2.97
N LEU A 113 11.60 21.74 -4.27
CA LEU A 113 11.21 22.66 -5.33
C LEU A 113 9.77 23.15 -5.14
N PHE A 114 8.82 22.23 -4.91
CA PHE A 114 7.42 22.59 -4.65
C PHE A 114 7.28 23.40 -3.36
N GLY A 115 8.01 23.04 -2.30
CA GLY A 115 8.08 23.86 -1.09
C GLY A 115 8.57 25.27 -1.42
N TRP A 116 9.69 25.40 -2.14
CA TRP A 116 10.24 26.70 -2.53
C TRP A 116 9.27 27.53 -3.39
N LEU A 117 8.64 26.92 -4.41
CA LEU A 117 7.69 27.58 -5.33
C LEU A 117 6.50 28.15 -4.57
N THR A 118 5.93 27.38 -3.65
CA THR A 118 4.78 27.81 -2.85
C THR A 118 5.14 29.01 -1.95
N PHE A 119 6.39 29.15 -1.49
CA PHE A 119 6.80 30.23 -0.58
C PHE A 119 7.40 31.47 -1.26
N HIS A 120 8.10 31.31 -2.37
CA HIS A 120 8.81 32.42 -3.00
C HIS A 120 7.98 33.13 -4.09
N LEU A 121 6.83 32.56 -4.48
CA LEU A 121 5.87 33.22 -5.35
C LEU A 121 4.87 34.02 -4.50
N PRO A 122 4.87 35.38 -4.55
CA PRO A 122 4.01 36.21 -3.72
C PRO A 122 2.53 36.09 -4.13
N GLY A 123 1.77 35.24 -3.43
CA GLY A 123 0.33 35.05 -3.65
C GLY A 123 -0.53 36.16 -3.02
N LYS A 124 -0.63 37.34 -3.65
CA LYS A 124 -1.55 38.42 -3.22
C LYS A 124 -2.99 38.29 -3.75
N SER A 125 -3.43 37.15 -4.31
CA SER A 125 -4.79 36.99 -4.85
C SER A 125 -5.53 35.82 -4.23
N LYS A 126 -6.83 36.00 -3.95
CA LYS A 126 -7.79 35.01 -3.39
C LYS A 126 -7.85 33.65 -4.13
N ILE A 127 -7.24 33.53 -5.31
CA ILE A 127 -7.06 32.29 -6.09
C ILE A 127 -6.07 31.32 -5.40
N ALA A 128 -5.15 31.82 -4.57
CA ALA A 128 -4.19 30.99 -3.85
C ALA A 128 -4.87 29.96 -2.93
N ARG A 129 -5.94 30.35 -2.22
CA ARG A 129 -6.68 29.45 -1.30
C ARG A 129 -7.36 28.25 -1.98
N THR A 130 -7.61 28.30 -3.28
CA THR A 130 -8.22 27.17 -4.03
C THR A 130 -7.16 26.33 -4.74
N GLY A 131 -5.92 26.84 -4.85
CA GLY A 131 -4.80 26.17 -5.51
C GLY A 131 -4.06 25.18 -4.61
N ASP A 132 -4.25 25.26 -3.29
CA ASP A 132 -3.44 24.53 -2.33
C ASP A 132 -3.55 23.00 -2.51
N GLY A 133 -4.75 22.41 -2.58
CA GLY A 133 -4.87 20.97 -2.87
C GLY A 133 -4.48 20.56 -4.30
N LEU A 134 -4.58 21.47 -5.27
CA LEU A 134 -4.07 21.23 -6.63
C LEU A 134 -2.53 21.15 -6.65
N ILE A 135 -1.84 21.85 -5.74
CA ILE A 135 -0.38 21.74 -5.58
C ILE A 135 0.01 20.34 -5.10
N ALA A 136 -0.77 19.72 -4.20
CA ALA A 136 -0.47 18.37 -3.69
C ALA A 136 -0.59 17.35 -4.82
N LEU A 137 -1.68 17.45 -5.59
CA LEU A 137 -1.90 16.60 -6.75
C LEU A 137 -0.82 16.81 -7.82
N SER A 138 -0.44 18.06 -8.08
CA SER A 138 0.63 18.40 -9.02
C SER A 138 1.98 17.85 -8.57
N ALA A 139 2.32 18.01 -7.29
CA ALA A 139 3.54 17.47 -6.71
C ALA A 139 3.58 15.94 -6.82
N THR A 140 2.46 15.26 -6.57
CA THR A 140 2.32 13.81 -6.77
C THR A 140 2.56 13.42 -8.22
N PHE A 141 1.84 14.00 -9.18
CA PHE A 141 2.00 13.64 -10.59
C PHE A 141 3.38 13.98 -11.16
N VAL A 142 3.92 15.16 -10.83
CA VAL A 142 5.26 15.57 -11.28
C VAL A 142 6.34 14.69 -10.64
N SER A 143 6.24 14.42 -9.34
CA SER A 143 7.16 13.51 -8.65
C SER A 143 7.14 12.12 -9.25
N TYR A 144 5.95 11.55 -9.44
CA TYR A 144 5.81 10.23 -10.05
C TYR A 144 6.34 10.22 -11.49
N GLY A 145 5.87 11.13 -12.33
CA GLY A 145 6.21 11.17 -13.76
C GLY A 145 7.69 11.41 -14.02
N VAL A 146 8.30 12.40 -13.36
CA VAL A 146 9.74 12.70 -13.53
C VAL A 146 10.59 11.54 -13.06
N THR A 147 10.25 10.92 -11.93
CA THR A 147 11.01 9.80 -11.39
C THR A 147 10.89 8.55 -12.27
N GLU A 148 9.69 8.28 -12.80
CA GLU A 148 9.45 7.16 -13.70
C GLU A 148 10.22 7.31 -15.03
N LEU A 149 10.34 8.55 -15.55
CA LEU A 149 11.18 8.86 -16.71
C LEU A 149 12.68 8.60 -16.45
N LEU A 150 13.13 8.72 -15.21
CA LEU A 150 14.48 8.35 -14.78
C LEU A 150 14.63 6.85 -14.48
N HIS A 151 13.59 6.05 -14.77
CA HIS A 151 13.52 4.63 -14.42
C HIS A 151 13.80 4.38 -12.94
N CYS A 152 13.32 5.29 -12.09
CA CYS A 152 13.46 5.22 -10.65
C CYS A 152 12.08 4.98 -10.03
N TYR A 153 12.06 4.68 -8.74
CA TYR A 153 10.83 4.25 -8.11
C TYR A 153 9.88 5.41 -7.78
N GLY A 154 8.86 5.61 -8.63
CA GLY A 154 7.92 6.73 -8.56
C GLY A 154 7.13 6.84 -7.25
N PHE A 155 6.64 5.74 -6.68
CA PHE A 155 5.89 5.77 -5.41
C PHE A 155 6.76 6.27 -4.25
N LEU A 156 7.99 5.75 -4.13
CA LEU A 156 8.93 6.21 -3.12
C LEU A 156 9.24 7.71 -3.30
N ALA A 157 9.39 8.17 -4.53
CA ALA A 157 9.61 9.59 -4.79
C ALA A 157 8.41 10.45 -4.36
N VAL A 158 7.17 10.03 -4.65
CA VAL A 158 5.96 10.73 -4.18
C VAL A 158 5.91 10.78 -2.66
N PHE A 159 6.22 9.67 -1.98
CA PHE A 159 6.28 9.60 -0.53
C PHE A 159 7.32 10.57 0.06
N VAL A 160 8.54 10.56 -0.48
CA VAL A 160 9.62 11.46 -0.04
C VAL A 160 9.29 12.93 -0.38
N THR A 161 8.65 13.18 -1.53
CA THR A 161 8.14 14.51 -1.91
C THR A 161 7.15 15.01 -0.87
N ALA A 162 6.17 14.20 -0.49
CA ALA A 162 5.16 14.57 0.51
C ALA A 162 5.79 14.86 1.88
N LEU A 163 6.73 14.03 2.34
CA LEU A 163 7.45 14.24 3.60
C LEU A 163 8.28 15.53 3.57
N THR A 164 9.03 15.76 2.49
CA THR A 164 9.89 16.93 2.33
C THR A 164 9.07 18.21 2.25
N PHE A 165 7.98 18.15 1.49
CA PHE A 165 7.05 19.26 1.32
C PHE A 165 6.36 19.62 2.64
N ARG A 166 5.87 18.64 3.40
CA ARG A 166 5.28 18.87 4.73
C ARG A 166 6.28 19.43 5.73
N HIS A 167 7.55 18.98 5.68
CA HIS A 167 8.58 19.54 6.56
C HIS A 167 8.86 21.03 6.28
N ALA A 168 8.67 21.47 5.05
CA ALA A 168 8.81 22.89 4.68
C ALA A 168 7.66 23.77 5.23
N HIS A 169 6.54 23.20 5.69
CA HIS A 169 5.40 23.96 6.21
C HIS A 169 4.71 23.31 7.41
N ARG A 170 4.88 23.92 8.59
CA ARG A 170 4.12 23.58 9.81
C ARG A 170 2.86 24.45 10.02
N SER A 171 2.40 25.23 9.04
CA SER A 171 1.14 25.97 9.20
C SER A 171 -0.04 25.01 9.03
N HIS A 172 -1.01 25.09 9.94
CA HIS A 172 -2.07 24.09 10.08
C HIS A 172 -3.09 24.17 8.93
N ASP A 173 -3.50 25.38 8.52
CA ASP A 173 -4.60 25.60 7.57
C ASP A 173 -4.29 25.07 6.15
N PHE A 174 -3.09 25.32 5.62
CA PHE A 174 -2.71 24.90 4.26
C PHE A 174 -2.61 23.38 4.12
N ASN A 175 -2.07 22.70 5.14
CA ASN A 175 -1.98 21.24 5.15
C ASN A 175 -3.36 20.58 5.23
N VAL A 176 -4.30 21.20 5.97
CA VAL A 176 -5.68 20.71 6.09
C VAL A 176 -6.41 20.79 4.75
N ASP A 177 -6.33 21.92 4.04
CA ASP A 177 -7.00 22.10 2.74
C ASP A 177 -6.44 21.15 1.67
N MET A 178 -5.12 20.92 1.68
CA MET A 178 -4.48 19.91 0.81
C MET A 178 -4.94 18.49 1.09
N HIS A 179 -5.00 18.13 2.38
CA HIS A 179 -5.38 16.79 2.81
C HIS A 179 -6.83 16.50 2.40
N GLN A 180 -7.75 17.45 2.61
CA GLN A 180 -9.17 17.29 2.25
C GLN A 180 -9.38 17.03 0.76
N LEU A 181 -8.70 17.77 -0.13
CA LEU A 181 -8.81 17.55 -1.57
C LEU A 181 -8.19 16.21 -1.99
N THR A 182 -7.05 15.84 -1.40
CA THR A 182 -6.40 14.56 -1.69
C THR A 182 -7.29 13.39 -1.24
N GLU A 183 -7.88 13.47 -0.04
CA GLU A 183 -8.81 12.48 0.49
C GLU A 183 -10.06 12.35 -0.39
N GLN A 184 -10.61 13.47 -0.88
CA GLN A 184 -11.75 13.44 -1.80
C GLN A 184 -11.41 12.74 -3.12
N ILE A 185 -10.24 13.02 -3.70
CA ILE A 185 -9.78 12.37 -4.93
C ILE A 185 -9.56 10.87 -4.69
N GLU A 186 -8.92 10.50 -3.59
CA GLU A 186 -8.70 9.13 -3.17
C GLU A 186 -10.02 8.36 -3.05
N ARG A 187 -11.02 8.95 -2.36
CA ARG A 187 -12.35 8.38 -2.19
C ARG A 187 -13.06 8.16 -3.53
N VAL A 188 -13.01 9.13 -4.45
CA VAL A 188 -13.59 8.98 -5.80
C VAL A 188 -12.86 7.89 -6.59
N ALA A 189 -11.53 7.87 -6.57
CA ALA A 189 -10.73 6.87 -7.27
C ALA A 189 -11.02 5.46 -6.74
N MET A 190 -11.16 5.31 -5.42
CA MET A 190 -11.53 4.04 -4.79
C MET A 190 -12.94 3.60 -5.20
N MET A 191 -13.92 4.51 -5.21
CA MET A 191 -15.28 4.18 -5.67
C MET A 191 -15.27 3.67 -7.11
N VAL A 192 -14.57 4.34 -8.02
CA VAL A 192 -14.43 3.91 -9.42
C VAL A 192 -13.77 2.53 -9.49
N LEU A 193 -12.68 2.33 -8.77
CA LEU A 193 -11.99 1.05 -8.73
C LEU A 193 -12.88 -0.08 -8.19
N LEU A 194 -13.63 0.15 -7.11
CA LEU A 194 -14.53 -0.85 -6.54
C LEU A 194 -15.66 -1.20 -7.50
N ILE A 195 -16.19 -0.22 -8.26
CA ILE A 195 -17.17 -0.47 -9.31
C ILE A 195 -16.56 -1.34 -10.42
N LEU A 196 -15.36 -1.01 -10.90
CA LEU A 196 -14.66 -1.79 -11.92
C LEU A 196 -14.35 -3.20 -11.43
N PHE A 197 -13.92 -3.33 -10.17
CA PHE A 197 -13.66 -4.62 -9.53
C PHE A 197 -14.93 -5.45 -9.37
N GLY A 198 -16.04 -4.85 -8.94
CA GLY A 198 -17.35 -5.49 -8.90
C GLY A 198 -17.81 -5.96 -10.28
N GLY A 199 -17.62 -5.15 -11.32
CA GLY A 199 -17.86 -5.54 -12.72
C GLY A 199 -16.99 -6.74 -13.15
N ALA A 200 -15.71 -6.73 -12.79
CA ALA A 200 -14.80 -7.84 -13.06
C ALA A 200 -15.28 -9.14 -12.37
N LEU A 201 -15.71 -9.08 -11.12
CA LEU A 201 -16.28 -10.22 -10.40
C LEU A 201 -17.49 -10.81 -11.12
N VAL A 202 -18.44 -9.97 -11.57
CA VAL A 202 -19.65 -10.41 -12.29
C VAL A 202 -19.32 -10.98 -13.67
N SER A 203 -18.32 -10.44 -14.37
CA SER A 203 -17.85 -10.97 -15.66
C SER A 203 -17.20 -12.36 -15.54
N GLY A 204 -16.91 -12.80 -14.32
CA GLY A 204 -16.36 -14.12 -14.03
C GLY A 204 -14.86 -14.10 -13.75
N LEU A 205 -14.32 -13.03 -13.16
CA LEU A 205 -12.93 -12.96 -12.70
C LEU A 205 -12.53 -14.19 -11.87
N LEU A 206 -13.46 -14.75 -11.08
CA LEU A 206 -13.19 -15.89 -10.19
C LEU A 206 -13.34 -17.27 -10.88
N LYS A 207 -13.73 -17.33 -12.16
CA LYS A 207 -13.95 -18.60 -12.89
C LYS A 207 -12.72 -19.51 -12.96
N PRO A 208 -11.47 -19.01 -13.11
CA PRO A 208 -10.30 -19.86 -13.19
C PRO A 208 -9.91 -20.53 -11.85
N LEU A 209 -10.58 -20.18 -10.75
CA LEU A 209 -10.17 -20.62 -9.41
C LEU A 209 -10.64 -22.03 -9.08
N THR A 210 -9.79 -22.72 -8.34
CA THR A 210 -10.01 -24.05 -7.79
C THR A 210 -10.33 -23.97 -6.30
N SER A 211 -10.78 -25.08 -5.72
CA SER A 211 -10.95 -25.20 -4.27
C SER A 211 -9.64 -25.04 -3.49
N VAL A 212 -8.51 -25.39 -4.11
CA VAL A 212 -7.17 -25.19 -3.54
C VAL A 212 -6.88 -23.70 -3.39
N ASP A 213 -7.23 -22.89 -4.40
CA ASP A 213 -7.05 -21.44 -4.35
C ASP A 213 -7.90 -20.79 -3.26
N LEU A 214 -9.11 -21.28 -3.05
CA LEU A 214 -9.97 -20.79 -1.97
C LEU A 214 -9.37 -21.08 -0.59
N ALA A 215 -8.85 -22.30 -0.38
CA ALA A 215 -8.18 -22.68 0.86
C ALA A 215 -6.88 -21.90 1.08
N ALA A 216 -6.09 -21.70 0.02
CA ALA A 216 -4.89 -20.88 0.04
C ALA A 216 -5.22 -19.43 0.40
N ALA A 217 -6.26 -18.84 -0.18
CA ALA A 217 -6.68 -17.48 0.13
C ALA A 217 -7.05 -17.32 1.62
N PHE A 218 -7.77 -18.30 2.17
CA PHE A 218 -8.10 -18.32 3.59
C PHE A 218 -6.86 -18.41 4.48
N ILE A 219 -5.90 -19.29 4.16
CA ILE A 219 -4.64 -19.43 4.90
C ILE A 219 -3.82 -18.13 4.84
N VAL A 220 -3.77 -17.49 3.68
CA VAL A 220 -3.07 -16.23 3.49
C VAL A 220 -3.62 -15.13 4.41
N LEU A 221 -4.94 -15.03 4.55
CA LEU A 221 -5.61 -13.98 5.33
C LEU A 221 -5.71 -14.31 6.83
N VAL A 222 -5.99 -15.56 7.19
CA VAL A 222 -6.31 -15.96 8.58
C VAL A 222 -5.10 -16.53 9.32
N VAL A 223 -4.11 -17.07 8.61
CA VAL A 223 -2.94 -17.72 9.23
C VAL A 223 -1.67 -16.92 8.99
N ILE A 224 -1.28 -16.74 7.72
CA ILE A 224 -0.01 -16.09 7.37
C ILE A 224 0.03 -14.66 7.89
N ARG A 225 -1.09 -13.92 7.74
CA ARG A 225 -1.15 -12.51 8.12
C ARG A 225 -1.04 -12.31 9.65
N PRO A 226 -1.88 -12.93 10.50
CA PRO A 226 -1.75 -12.78 11.96
C PRO A 226 -0.38 -13.22 12.49
N LEU A 227 0.16 -14.34 11.98
CA LEU A 227 1.47 -14.84 12.41
C LEU A 227 2.60 -13.89 12.04
N ALA A 228 2.63 -13.39 10.80
CA ALA A 228 3.64 -12.44 10.37
C ALA A 228 3.52 -11.09 11.11
N GLY A 229 2.29 -10.65 11.41
CA GLY A 229 2.05 -9.44 12.21
C GLY A 229 2.54 -9.59 13.65
N ILE A 230 2.19 -10.68 14.35
CA ILE A 230 2.69 -10.94 15.71
C ILE A 230 4.21 -11.03 15.72
N ALA A 231 4.79 -11.76 14.75
CA ALA A 231 6.24 -11.92 14.66
C ALA A 231 6.94 -10.57 14.44
N GLY A 232 6.36 -9.67 13.65
CA GLY A 232 6.86 -8.30 13.47
C GLY A 232 6.74 -7.43 14.72
N MET A 233 5.76 -7.70 15.59
CA MET A 233 5.56 -7.01 16.87
C MET A 233 6.25 -7.71 18.06
N MET A 234 7.17 -8.64 17.78
CA MET A 234 7.96 -9.32 18.79
C MET A 234 8.95 -8.32 19.41
N GLY A 235 8.64 -7.85 20.62
CA GLY A 235 9.40 -6.79 21.31
C GLY A 235 8.60 -5.53 21.63
N HIS A 236 7.44 -5.32 20.98
CA HIS A 236 6.56 -4.19 21.31
C HIS A 236 5.73 -4.49 22.56
N LYS A 237 5.59 -3.52 23.47
CA LYS A 237 4.83 -3.66 24.73
C LYS A 237 3.35 -3.30 24.52
N ALA A 238 2.63 -4.16 23.79
CA ALA A 238 1.17 -4.08 23.62
C ALA A 238 0.50 -5.35 24.12
N ALA A 239 -0.77 -5.27 24.52
CA ALA A 239 -1.55 -6.43 24.93
C ALA A 239 -1.69 -7.42 23.76
N PHE A 240 -1.75 -8.73 24.03
CA PHE A 240 -1.84 -9.74 22.97
C PHE A 240 -3.07 -9.54 22.06
N VAL A 241 -4.19 -9.09 22.64
CA VAL A 241 -5.43 -8.78 21.90
C VAL A 241 -5.22 -7.59 20.96
N GLU A 242 -4.53 -6.54 21.41
CA GLU A 242 -4.21 -5.36 20.60
C GLU A 242 -3.28 -5.72 19.44
N LYS A 243 -2.23 -6.52 19.71
CA LYS A 243 -1.36 -7.08 18.66
C LYS A 243 -2.14 -7.93 17.66
N MET A 244 -3.10 -8.72 18.12
CA MET A 244 -3.91 -9.54 17.23
C MET A 244 -4.84 -8.71 16.35
N THR A 245 -5.46 -7.68 16.92
CA THR A 245 -6.26 -6.71 16.18
C THR A 245 -5.43 -6.03 15.10
N ILE A 246 -4.26 -5.47 15.43
CA ILE A 246 -3.38 -4.79 14.45
C ILE A 246 -2.93 -5.76 13.35
N ALA A 247 -2.52 -6.98 13.74
CA ALA A 247 -2.07 -7.99 12.79
C ALA A 247 -3.18 -8.44 11.83
N PHE A 248 -4.42 -8.56 12.33
CA PHE A 248 -5.58 -9.05 11.58
C PHE A 248 -6.20 -7.98 10.66
N PHE A 249 -6.21 -6.70 11.07
CA PHE A 249 -6.81 -5.61 10.30
C PHE A 249 -5.91 -4.99 9.22
N GLY A 250 -4.75 -5.58 8.95
CA GLY A 250 -3.95 -5.22 7.78
C GLY A 250 -4.63 -5.64 6.48
N ILE A 251 -5.52 -4.78 5.96
CA ILE A 251 -6.28 -5.03 4.73
C ILE A 251 -5.33 -5.16 3.56
N ARG A 252 -5.61 -6.13 2.67
CA ARG A 252 -4.99 -6.20 1.35
C ARG A 252 -5.90 -5.55 0.34
N GLY A 253 -5.36 -4.62 -0.43
CA GLY A 253 -6.17 -3.74 -1.24
C GLY A 253 -5.62 -3.44 -2.62
N VAL A 254 -5.95 -2.23 -3.05
CA VAL A 254 -5.75 -1.64 -4.37
C VAL A 254 -4.30 -1.70 -4.81
N GLY A 255 -3.35 -1.53 -3.88
CA GLY A 255 -1.91 -1.64 -4.18
C GLY A 255 -1.54 -2.97 -4.86
N SER A 256 -2.19 -4.08 -4.48
CA SER A 256 -1.95 -5.39 -5.08
C SER A 256 -2.30 -5.43 -6.58
N ILE A 257 -3.35 -4.70 -6.97
CA ILE A 257 -3.79 -4.56 -8.37
C ILE A 257 -2.71 -3.81 -9.15
N TYR A 258 -2.18 -2.73 -8.58
CA TYR A 258 -1.09 -1.97 -9.19
C TYR A 258 0.16 -2.84 -9.40
N TYR A 259 0.64 -3.54 -8.38
CA TYR A 259 1.84 -4.38 -8.50
C TYR A 259 1.68 -5.49 -9.54
N LEU A 260 0.51 -6.13 -9.58
CA LEU A 260 0.22 -7.17 -10.55
C LEU A 260 0.14 -6.60 -11.98
N ALA A 261 -0.57 -5.49 -12.17
CA ALA A 261 -0.65 -4.81 -13.46
C ALA A 261 0.73 -4.33 -13.94
N PHE A 262 1.53 -3.76 -13.04
CA PHE A 262 2.89 -3.31 -13.35
C PHE A 262 3.76 -4.46 -13.86
N ALA A 263 3.77 -5.60 -13.15
CA ALA A 263 4.52 -6.77 -13.56
C ALA A 263 4.04 -7.31 -14.92
N MET A 264 2.73 -7.47 -15.11
CA MET A 264 2.18 -7.99 -16.37
C MET A 264 2.40 -7.11 -17.59
N ASN A 265 2.59 -5.80 -17.40
CA ASN A 265 2.99 -4.92 -18.50
C ASN A 265 4.46 -5.08 -18.91
N LYS A 266 5.27 -5.75 -18.08
CA LYS A 266 6.70 -5.99 -18.34
C LYS A 266 6.98 -7.43 -18.77
N ILE A 267 6.16 -8.39 -18.34
CA ILE A 267 6.38 -9.81 -18.54
C ILE A 267 5.11 -10.53 -18.97
N ASP A 268 5.25 -11.44 -19.94
CA ASP A 268 4.19 -12.38 -20.27
C ASP A 268 4.13 -13.47 -19.21
N LEU A 269 3.09 -13.44 -18.39
CA LEU A 269 2.87 -14.42 -17.33
C LEU A 269 2.02 -15.60 -17.84
N PRO A 270 2.53 -16.84 -17.77
CA PRO A 270 1.68 -18.02 -17.92
C PRO A 270 0.55 -17.99 -16.88
N ASN A 271 -0.66 -18.36 -17.29
CA ASN A 271 -1.84 -18.36 -16.41
C ASN A 271 -2.16 -17.01 -15.77
N ALA A 272 -1.92 -15.90 -16.47
CA ALA A 272 -2.24 -14.54 -16.02
C ALA A 272 -3.67 -14.40 -15.44
N GLU A 273 -4.66 -15.03 -16.08
CA GLU A 273 -6.05 -15.03 -15.63
C GLU A 273 -6.22 -15.65 -14.23
N HIS A 274 -5.51 -16.74 -13.94
CA HIS A 274 -5.56 -17.40 -12.63
C HIS A 274 -4.92 -16.54 -11.54
N VAL A 275 -3.80 -15.86 -11.84
CA VAL A 275 -3.13 -14.94 -10.92
C VAL A 275 -4.04 -13.74 -10.60
N TRP A 276 -4.66 -13.15 -11.62
CA TRP A 276 -5.67 -12.08 -11.46
C TRP A 276 -6.85 -12.54 -10.61
N ALA A 277 -7.37 -13.73 -10.90
CA ALA A 277 -8.47 -14.31 -10.15
C ALA A 277 -8.11 -14.50 -8.68
N PHE A 278 -6.90 -14.98 -8.38
CA PHE A 278 -6.45 -15.23 -7.02
C PHE A 278 -6.24 -13.94 -6.23
N VAL A 279 -5.60 -12.94 -6.82
CA VAL A 279 -5.47 -11.60 -6.21
C VAL A 279 -6.85 -10.98 -5.98
N GLY A 280 -7.75 -11.10 -6.94
CA GLY A 280 -9.15 -10.67 -6.80
C GLY A 280 -9.87 -11.38 -5.66
N LEU A 281 -9.70 -12.70 -5.52
CA LEU A 281 -10.28 -13.45 -4.40
C LEU A 281 -9.78 -12.95 -3.04
N ILE A 282 -8.47 -12.72 -2.91
CA ILE A 282 -7.87 -12.18 -1.68
C ILE A 282 -8.46 -10.81 -1.35
N ILE A 283 -8.55 -9.90 -2.33
CA ILE A 283 -9.12 -8.56 -2.15
C ILE A 283 -10.59 -8.67 -1.73
N LEU A 284 -11.38 -9.52 -2.40
CA LEU A 284 -12.79 -9.74 -2.07
C LEU A 284 -12.96 -10.24 -0.63
N ILE A 285 -12.24 -11.30 -0.24
CA ILE A 285 -12.33 -11.85 1.12
C ILE A 285 -11.83 -10.81 2.13
N SER A 286 -10.76 -10.07 1.84
CA SER A 286 -10.23 -9.02 2.72
C SER A 286 -11.25 -7.90 2.94
N ILE A 287 -11.92 -7.43 1.89
CA ILE A 287 -12.99 -6.41 1.98
C ILE A 287 -14.17 -6.94 2.80
N LEU A 288 -14.64 -8.16 2.53
CA LEU A 288 -15.75 -8.77 3.26
C LEU A 288 -15.42 -9.00 4.73
N MET A 289 -14.24 -9.55 5.03
CA MET A 289 -13.77 -9.77 6.40
C MET A 289 -13.68 -8.45 7.15
N HIS A 290 -13.11 -7.41 6.54
CA HIS A 290 -13.00 -6.09 7.17
C HIS A 290 -14.39 -5.48 7.41
N GLY A 291 -15.24 -5.40 6.38
CA GLY A 291 -16.57 -4.79 6.48
C GLY A 291 -17.47 -5.47 7.52
N LEU A 292 -17.35 -6.78 7.72
CA LEU A 292 -18.13 -7.53 8.72
C LEU A 292 -17.52 -7.48 10.14
N THR A 293 -16.20 -7.37 10.26
CA THR A 293 -15.49 -7.63 11.53
C THR A 293 -15.08 -6.35 12.28
N VAL A 294 -14.92 -5.22 11.60
CA VAL A 294 -14.44 -3.96 12.23
C VAL A 294 -15.38 -3.46 13.31
N THR A 295 -16.66 -3.26 12.97
CA THR A 295 -17.67 -2.72 13.89
C THR A 295 -17.81 -3.52 15.19
N PRO A 296 -17.93 -4.87 15.18
CA PRO A 296 -18.02 -5.63 16.42
C PRO A 296 -16.71 -5.64 17.21
N VAL A 297 -15.54 -5.71 16.57
CA VAL A 297 -14.26 -5.79 17.28
C VAL A 297 -13.89 -4.47 17.93
N MET A 298 -14.12 -3.32 17.27
CA MET A 298 -13.89 -2.00 17.90
C MET A 298 -14.76 -1.82 19.15
N ARG A 299 -16.03 -2.23 19.10
CA ARG A 299 -16.92 -2.20 20.28
C ARG A 299 -16.44 -3.08 21.43
N LEU A 300 -15.74 -4.18 21.15
CA LEU A 300 -15.17 -5.05 22.19
C LEU A 300 -13.91 -4.44 22.81
N LEU A 301 -13.07 -3.79 22.00
CA LEU A 301 -11.87 -3.09 22.47
C LEU A 301 -12.24 -1.88 23.34
N ASP A 302 -13.19 -1.04 22.91
CA ASP A 302 -13.66 0.11 23.67
C ASP A 302 -14.23 -0.28 25.04
N ARG A 303 -14.95 -1.41 25.09
CA ARG A 303 -15.48 -1.97 26.36
C ARG A 303 -14.39 -2.45 27.30
N THR A 304 -13.26 -2.91 26.76
CA THR A 304 -12.14 -3.41 27.55
C THR A 304 -11.25 -2.25 28.01
N ALA A 305 -11.03 -1.25 27.16
CA ALA A 305 -10.31 -0.02 27.50
C ALA A 305 -11.04 0.81 28.57
N ASN A 306 -12.35 1.02 28.44
CA ASN A 306 -13.16 1.72 29.44
C ASN A 306 -13.26 0.98 30.80
N ARG A 307 -12.89 -0.30 30.86
CA ARG A 307 -12.78 -1.04 32.13
C ARG A 307 -11.40 -0.89 32.79
N ALA A 308 -10.38 -0.48 32.04
CA ALA A 308 -9.01 -0.34 32.51
C ALA A 308 -8.67 1.07 33.04
N SER A 309 -9.54 2.06 32.81
CA SER A 309 -9.46 3.41 33.36
C SER A 309 -10.56 3.67 34.40
N PRO A 310 -10.44 3.13 35.63
CA PRO A 310 -11.24 3.63 36.74
C PRO A 310 -10.70 5.02 37.14
N SER A 311 -11.62 5.99 37.18
CA SER A 311 -11.46 7.33 37.78
C SER A 311 -10.86 7.30 39.18
#